data_AF-A0A2V5QDW2-F1
#
_entry.id   AF-A0A2V5QDW2-F1
#
_cell.length_a   1.000
_cell.length_b   1.000
_cell.length_c   1.000
_cell.angle_alpha   90.00
_cell.angle_beta   90.00
_cell.angle_gamma   90.00
#
_symmetry.space_group_name_H-M   'P 1'
#
loop_
_entity.id
_entity.type
_entity.pdbx_description
1 polymer ?
#
loop_
_entity_poly.entity_id
_entity_poly.type
_entity_poly.pdbx_seq_one_letter_code
_entity_poly.pdbx_strand_id
1 'polypeptide(L)'
;MTWLFLFASLLAADPAGAQAVKVKLGSSLSPPALHVLAPYVALERGLFKKQGLDVEIVEIAGDPNHTKALLAGELDAAVIIGGTAVMVSASKGAKIRAWLIPNPISPFHIVARRESATTLQGLVGK
;
A
#
# COMPACT_ATOMS: atom_id res chain seq x y z
N MET A 1 62.48 -2.24 -13.08
CA MET A 1 61.55 -2.82 -14.07
C MET A 1 60.36 -3.33 -13.29
N THR A 2 59.33 -2.52 -13.25
CA THR A 2 58.58 -2.20 -12.02
C THR A 2 57.12 -2.57 -12.19
N TRP A 3 56.82 -3.76 -12.73
CA TRP A 3 55.50 -4.09 -13.29
C TRP A 3 54.90 -5.43 -12.81
N LEU A 4 55.17 -5.85 -11.58
CA LEU A 4 54.67 -7.14 -11.08
C LEU A 4 53.85 -7.06 -9.78
N PHE A 5 53.05 -6.00 -9.60
CA PHE A 5 52.13 -5.89 -8.45
C PHE A 5 50.70 -5.45 -8.80
N LEU A 6 50.33 -5.41 -10.09
CA LEU A 6 49.05 -4.84 -10.54
C LEU A 6 48.02 -5.89 -11.02
N PHE A 7 48.05 -7.09 -10.46
CA PHE A 7 47.17 -8.19 -10.90
C PHE A 7 46.58 -9.05 -9.77
N ALA A 8 46.28 -8.45 -8.61
CA ALA A 8 45.67 -9.18 -7.49
C ALA A 8 44.43 -8.51 -6.88
N SER A 9 43.85 -7.48 -7.51
CA SER A 9 42.77 -6.70 -6.90
C SER A 9 41.40 -6.84 -7.57
N LEU A 10 41.21 -7.79 -8.50
CA LEU A 10 39.99 -7.90 -9.30
C LEU A 10 39.14 -9.15 -9.02
N LEU A 11 39.14 -9.66 -7.78
CA LEU A 11 38.31 -10.82 -7.40
C LEU A 11 37.55 -10.68 -6.08
N ALA A 12 37.49 -9.48 -5.49
CA ALA A 12 36.45 -9.16 -4.52
C ALA A 12 35.33 -8.40 -5.25
N ALA A 13 34.66 -9.08 -6.19
CA ALA A 13 33.28 -8.73 -6.45
C ALA A 13 32.54 -9.08 -5.16
N ASP A 14 32.40 -8.10 -4.27
CA ASP A 14 31.37 -8.14 -3.25
C ASP A 14 30.11 -8.60 -4.00
N PRO A 15 29.44 -9.69 -3.60
CA PRO A 15 28.06 -9.83 -4.00
C PRO A 15 27.44 -8.57 -3.42
N ALA A 16 27.18 -7.57 -4.26
CA ALA A 16 26.40 -6.42 -3.89
C ALA A 16 25.09 -7.04 -3.39
N GLY A 17 25.03 -7.29 -2.08
CA GLY A 17 23.91 -7.93 -1.43
C GLY A 17 22.79 -6.98 -1.72
N ALA A 18 21.90 -7.38 -2.64
CA ALA A 18 20.88 -6.51 -3.20
C ALA A 18 20.25 -5.75 -2.05
N GLN A 19 20.60 -4.47 -1.93
CA GLN A 19 20.26 -3.72 -0.73
C GLN A 19 18.75 -3.63 -0.71
N ALA A 20 18.14 -4.16 0.35
CA ALA A 20 16.69 -4.29 0.39
C ALA A 20 16.06 -2.90 0.19
N VAL A 21 15.14 -2.80 -0.76
CA VAL A 21 14.45 -1.54 -1.05
C VAL A 21 13.46 -1.33 0.09
N LYS A 22 13.63 -0.23 0.82
CA LYS A 22 12.70 0.18 1.87
C LYS A 22 11.41 0.67 1.23
N VAL A 23 10.27 0.20 1.75
CA VAL A 23 8.94 0.55 1.25
C VAL A 23 8.01 0.80 2.43
N LYS A 24 7.43 2.00 2.50
CA LYS A 24 6.34 2.34 3.41
C LYS A 24 4.99 2.07 2.75
N LEU A 25 4.31 1.03 3.22
CA LEU A 25 3.03 0.57 2.71
C LEU A 25 1.89 1.00 3.63
N GLY A 26 1.02 1.88 3.16
CA GLY A 26 -0.17 2.30 3.90
C GLY A 26 -1.23 1.21 3.99
N SER A 27 -1.80 0.99 5.18
CA SER A 27 -2.98 0.15 5.42
C SER A 27 -4.12 1.00 6.01
N SER A 28 -5.32 0.90 5.43
CA SER A 28 -6.40 1.91 5.63
C SER A 28 -7.21 1.70 6.90
N LEU A 29 -6.86 0.64 7.65
CA LEU A 29 -7.48 0.26 8.90
C LEU A 29 -6.44 0.01 9.99
N SER A 30 -6.83 0.41 11.20
CA SER A 30 -6.17 0.11 12.46
C SER A 30 -7.26 -0.27 13.47
N PRO A 31 -7.32 -1.52 13.98
CA PRO A 31 -6.48 -2.66 13.61
C PRO A 31 -6.80 -3.22 12.21
N PRO A 32 -5.95 -4.11 11.65
CA PRO A 32 -6.20 -4.74 10.36
C PRO A 32 -7.50 -5.55 10.35
N ALA A 33 -8.19 -5.56 9.21
CA ALA A 33 -9.34 -6.43 8.98
C ALA A 33 -9.09 -7.36 7.77
N LEU A 34 -9.96 -8.36 7.60
CA LEU A 34 -9.79 -9.42 6.60
C LEU A 34 -9.54 -8.89 5.17
N HIS A 35 -10.12 -7.76 4.80
CA HIS A 35 -10.00 -7.21 3.45
C HIS A 35 -8.66 -6.49 3.18
N VAL A 36 -7.86 -6.18 4.20
CA VAL A 36 -6.49 -5.64 4.07
C VAL A 36 -5.43 -6.63 4.55
N LEU A 37 -5.76 -7.92 4.71
CA LEU A 37 -4.89 -8.90 5.36
C LEU A 37 -3.69 -9.33 4.50
N ALA A 38 -3.81 -9.26 3.17
CA ALA A 38 -2.78 -9.74 2.23
C ALA A 38 -1.35 -9.18 2.50
N PRO A 39 -1.13 -7.86 2.66
CA PRO A 39 0.20 -7.33 2.98
C PRO A 39 0.76 -7.81 4.32
N TYR A 40 -0.09 -8.01 5.34
CA TYR A 40 0.35 -8.52 6.64
C TYR A 40 0.83 -9.97 6.53
N VAL A 41 0.06 -10.82 5.84
CA VAL A 41 0.47 -12.20 5.56
C VAL A 41 1.76 -12.24 4.74
N ALA A 42 1.91 -11.37 3.75
CA ALA A 42 3.12 -11.29 2.95
C ALA A 42 4.34 -10.88 3.80
N LEU A 43 4.16 -9.98 4.76
CA LEU A 43 5.19 -9.58 5.72
C LEU A 43 5.57 -10.75 6.64
N GLU A 44 4.60 -11.38 7.29
CA GLU A 44 4.80 -12.52 8.21
C GLU A 44 5.45 -13.73 7.52
N ARG A 45 5.05 -14.03 6.28
CA ARG A 45 5.59 -15.15 5.49
C ARG A 45 6.93 -14.82 4.83
N GLY A 46 7.47 -13.62 5.06
CA GLY A 46 8.74 -13.17 4.50
C GLY A 46 8.73 -13.03 2.97
N LEU A 47 7.56 -12.87 2.35
CA LEU A 47 7.44 -12.78 0.89
C LEU A 47 8.06 -11.50 0.35
N PHE A 48 7.91 -10.38 1.07
CA PHE A 48 8.58 -9.12 0.70
C PHE A 48 10.11 -9.25 0.75
N LYS A 49 10.64 -9.85 1.82
CA LYS A 49 12.08 -10.08 1.96
C LYS A 49 12.64 -10.98 0.85
N LYS A 50 11.90 -12.01 0.42
CA LYS A 50 12.27 -12.86 -0.72
C LYS A 50 12.39 -12.09 -2.04
N GLN A 51 11.69 -10.96 -2.17
CA GLN A 51 11.75 -10.05 -3.31
C GLN A 51 12.73 -8.89 -3.11
N GLY A 52 13.55 -8.92 -2.05
CA GLY A 52 14.47 -7.84 -1.73
C GLY A 52 13.79 -6.55 -1.25
N LEU A 53 12.58 -6.65 -0.68
CA LEU A 53 11.84 -5.51 -0.14
C LEU A 53 11.86 -5.53 1.39
N ASP A 54 12.17 -4.39 1.99
CA ASP A 54 12.06 -4.12 3.42
C ASP A 54 10.80 -3.27 3.66
N VAL A 55 9.68 -3.94 3.91
CA VAL A 55 8.36 -3.30 3.98
C VAL A 55 8.01 -2.94 5.42
N GLU A 56 7.70 -1.66 5.65
CA GLU A 56 7.05 -1.14 6.84
C GLU A 56 5.57 -0.90 6.53
N ILE A 57 4.66 -1.55 7.26
CA ILE A 57 3.24 -1.28 7.15
C ILE A 57 2.87 -0.13 8.08
N VAL A 58 2.33 0.95 7.53
CA VAL A 58 1.91 2.14 8.26
C VAL A 58 0.38 2.19 8.28
N GLU A 59 -0.21 2.02 9.46
CA GLU A 59 -1.66 2.05 9.62
C GLU A 59 -2.14 3.50 9.74
N ILE A 60 -3.03 3.90 8.84
CA ILE A 60 -3.61 5.24 8.82
C ILE A 60 -5.10 5.06 8.56
N ALA A 61 -5.92 5.50 9.51
CA ALA A 61 -7.36 5.36 9.39
C ALA A 61 -7.93 6.23 8.25
N GLY A 62 -8.60 5.56 7.31
CA GLY A 62 -9.39 6.18 6.25
C GLY A 62 -8.64 6.45 4.94
N ASP A 63 -9.23 6.01 3.82
CA ASP A 63 -8.67 6.12 2.47
C ASP A 63 -8.32 7.57 2.00
N PRO A 64 -9.05 8.64 2.41
CA PRO A 64 -8.66 10.00 2.07
C PRO A 64 -7.33 10.43 2.72
N ASN A 65 -7.06 9.96 3.95
CA ASN A 65 -5.81 10.27 4.64
C ASN A 65 -4.63 9.54 4.02
N HIS A 66 -4.83 8.29 3.57
CA HIS A 66 -3.87 7.59 2.72
C HIS A 66 -3.54 8.32 1.44
N THR A 67 -4.57 8.77 0.73
CA THR A 67 -4.36 9.46 -0.55
C THR A 67 -3.55 10.73 -0.32
N LYS A 68 -3.80 11.46 0.77
CA LYS A 68 -2.98 12.62 1.16
C LYS A 68 -1.55 12.23 1.52
N ALA A 69 -1.35 11.20 2.33
CA ALA A 69 -0.02 10.73 2.74
C ALA A 69 0.83 10.24 1.54
N LEU A 70 0.21 9.53 0.59
CA LEU A 70 0.84 9.16 -0.69
C LEU A 70 1.27 10.39 -1.49
N LEU A 71 0.38 11.37 -1.63
CA LEU A 71 0.68 12.60 -2.39
C LEU A 71 1.72 13.48 -1.68
N ALA A 72 1.83 13.40 -0.36
CA ALA A 72 2.86 14.06 0.44
C ALA A 72 4.21 13.34 0.41
N GLY A 73 4.28 12.11 -0.13
CA GLY A 73 5.49 11.29 -0.15
C GLY A 73 5.80 10.62 1.20
N GLU A 74 4.84 10.56 2.12
CA GLU A 74 4.97 9.87 3.40
C GLU A 74 4.83 8.35 3.26
N LEU A 75 4.12 7.92 2.21
CA LEU A 75 3.94 6.52 1.81
C LEU A 75 4.47 6.31 0.39
N ASP A 76 5.03 5.13 0.14
CA ASP A 76 5.45 4.70 -1.20
C ASP A 76 4.29 4.03 -1.98
N ALA A 77 3.45 3.30 -1.26
CA ALA A 77 2.24 2.66 -1.77
C ALA A 77 1.17 2.61 -0.67
N ALA A 78 -0.10 2.45 -1.05
CA ALA A 78 -1.18 2.25 -0.08
C ALA A 78 -2.18 1.21 -0.58
N VAL A 79 -2.64 0.37 0.35
CA VAL A 79 -3.78 -0.51 0.18
C VAL A 79 -5.04 0.28 0.55
N ILE A 80 -5.74 0.74 -0.49
CA ILE A 80 -6.95 1.55 -0.40
C ILE A 80 -8.15 0.67 -0.74
N ILE A 81 -9.23 0.79 0.05
CA ILE A 81 -10.44 -0.02 -0.14
C ILE A 81 -11.39 0.68 -1.12
N GLY A 82 -11.66 1.96 -0.86
CA GLY A 82 -12.48 2.82 -1.69
C GLY A 82 -11.65 3.60 -2.71
N GLY A 83 -11.76 3.22 -3.99
CA GLY A 83 -11.09 3.93 -5.08
C GLY A 83 -11.52 5.39 -5.27
N THR A 84 -12.63 5.83 -4.66
CA THR A 84 -13.21 7.17 -4.82
C THR A 84 -12.21 8.29 -4.51
N ALA A 85 -11.44 8.19 -3.42
CA ALA A 85 -10.48 9.23 -3.05
C ALA A 85 -9.35 9.37 -4.10
N VAL A 86 -8.89 8.25 -4.64
CA VAL A 86 -7.90 8.20 -5.72
C VAL A 86 -8.48 8.80 -7.01
N MET A 87 -9.70 8.42 -7.39
CA MET A 87 -10.36 8.97 -8.59
C MET A 87 -10.60 10.48 -8.50
N VAL A 88 -11.07 10.98 -7.35
CA VAL A 88 -11.29 12.41 -7.11
C VAL A 88 -9.97 13.19 -7.13
N SER A 89 -8.89 12.59 -6.62
CA SER A 89 -7.57 13.25 -6.63
C SER A 89 -7.00 13.27 -8.05
N ALA A 90 -7.10 12.16 -8.78
CA ALA A 90 -6.66 12.07 -10.17
C ALA A 90 -7.43 13.02 -11.09
N SER A 91 -8.75 13.18 -10.90
CA SER A 91 -9.56 14.14 -11.68
C SER A 91 -9.17 15.60 -11.43
N LYS A 92 -8.53 15.89 -10.30
CA LYS A 92 -7.95 17.20 -9.96
C LYS A 92 -6.48 17.35 -10.41
N GLY A 93 -5.95 16.40 -11.18
CA GLY A 93 -4.59 16.43 -11.71
C GLY A 93 -3.51 15.90 -10.75
N ALA A 94 -3.89 15.25 -9.64
CA ALA A 94 -2.91 14.63 -8.76
C ALA A 94 -2.18 13.48 -9.48
N LYS A 95 -0.86 13.40 -9.29
CA LYS A 95 -0.01 12.32 -9.85
C LYS A 95 -0.15 11.07 -8.99
N ILE A 96 -1.24 10.34 -9.17
CA ILE A 96 -1.53 9.08 -8.49
C ILE A 96 -1.99 8.02 -9.48
N ARG A 97 -1.69 6.74 -9.21
CA ARG A 97 -2.04 5.62 -10.07
C ARG A 97 -2.57 4.46 -9.24
N ALA A 98 -3.68 3.86 -9.68
CA ALA A 98 -4.11 2.55 -9.21
C ALA A 98 -3.30 1.47 -9.93
N TRP A 99 -2.59 0.62 -9.19
CA TRP A 99 -1.75 -0.44 -9.77
C TRP A 99 -2.44 -1.81 -9.80
N LEU A 100 -3.15 -2.16 -8.74
CA LEU A 100 -3.85 -3.44 -8.59
C LEU A 100 -5.25 -3.19 -8.02
N ILE A 101 -6.26 -3.81 -8.62
CA ILE A 101 -7.65 -3.81 -8.13
C ILE A 101 -8.05 -5.27 -7.93
N PRO A 102 -7.92 -5.82 -6.71
CA PRO A 102 -8.24 -7.23 -6.46
C PRO A 102 -9.74 -7.51 -6.45
N ASN A 103 -10.57 -6.48 -6.22
CA ASN A 103 -12.03 -6.57 -6.16
C ASN A 103 -12.66 -5.53 -7.10
N PRO A 104 -13.41 -5.93 -8.15
CA PRO A 104 -14.01 -4.99 -9.09
C PRO A 104 -15.32 -4.36 -8.59
N ILE A 105 -15.80 -4.75 -7.40
CA ILE A 105 -17.03 -4.26 -6.80
C ILE A 105 -16.75 -3.55 -5.47
N SER A 106 -17.58 -2.56 -5.16
CA SER A 106 -17.53 -1.86 -3.88
C SER A 106 -17.94 -2.80 -2.73
N PRO A 107 -17.10 -2.98 -1.69
CA PRO A 107 -17.48 -3.78 -0.52
C PRO A 107 -18.40 -3.04 0.46
N PHE A 108 -18.73 -1.77 0.20
CA PHE A 108 -19.50 -0.94 1.13
C PHE A 108 -20.99 -1.24 1.07
N HIS A 109 -21.60 -1.41 2.25
CA HIS A 109 -23.03 -1.63 2.42
C HIS A 109 -23.59 -0.56 3.35
N ILE A 110 -24.76 -0.02 3.00
CA ILE A 110 -25.55 0.80 3.92
C ILE A 110 -26.41 -0.15 4.74
N VAL A 111 -26.19 -0.17 6.05
CA VAL A 111 -26.94 -1.01 6.98
C VAL A 111 -27.75 -0.11 7.90
N ALA A 112 -29.06 -0.32 7.91
CA ALA A 112 -29.97 0.36 8.82
C ALA A 112 -30.73 -0.67 9.64
N ARG A 113 -31.08 -0.30 10.88
CA ARG A 113 -31.98 -1.13 11.68
C ARG A 113 -33.35 -1.19 11.01
N ARG A 114 -33.98 -2.36 11.03
CA ARG A 114 -35.25 -2.60 10.32
C ARG A 114 -36.36 -1.65 10.78
N GLU A 115 -36.40 -1.32 12.06
CA GLU A 115 -37.35 -0.35 12.63
C GLU A 115 -37.06 1.10 12.21
N SER A 116 -35.85 1.39 11.72
CA SER A 116 -35.49 2.72 11.23
C SER A 116 -35.89 2.91 9.78
N ALA A 117 -35.52 1.99 8.88
CA ALA A 117 -35.90 2.04 7.48
C ALA A 117 -35.69 0.66 6.82
N THR A 118 -36.57 0.32 5.89
CA THR A 118 -36.47 -0.89 5.03
C THR A 118 -36.23 -0.57 3.56
N THR A 119 -36.25 0.72 3.19
CA THR A 119 -36.02 1.21 1.83
C THR A 119 -35.05 2.39 1.87
N LEU A 120 -34.41 2.69 0.73
CA LEU A 120 -33.53 3.86 0.61
C LEU A 120 -34.29 5.17 0.86
N GLN A 121 -35.54 5.27 0.40
CA GLN A 121 -36.38 6.44 0.65
C GLN A 121 -36.65 6.66 2.13
N GLY A 122 -36.79 5.58 2.92
CA GLY A 122 -36.97 5.67 4.37
C GLY A 122 -35.75 6.18 5.14
N LEU A 123 -34.57 6.27 4.48
CA LEU A 123 -33.35 6.83 5.06
C LEU A 123 -33.22 8.34 4.84
N VAL A 124 -34.04 8.96 4.01
CA VAL A 124 -33.95 10.40 3.74
C VAL A 124 -34.22 11.19 5.04
N GLY A 125 -33.26 12.00 5.46
CA GLY A 125 -33.35 12.83 6.67
C GLY A 125 -33.03 12.11 7.99
N LYS A 126 -32.51 10.88 7.93
CA LYS A 126 -31.99 10.13 9.09
C LYS A 126 -30.47 10.15 9.15
#